data_AF-Q4CXJ0-F1
#
_entry.id   AF-Q4CXJ0-F1
#
_cell.length_a   1.000
_cell.length_b   1.000
_cell.length_c   1.000
_cell.angle_alpha   90.00
_cell.angle_beta   90.00
_cell.angle_gamma   90.00
#
_symmetry.space_group_name_H-M   'P 1'
#
loop_
_entity.id
_entity.type
_entity.pdbx_description
1 polymer ?
#
loop_
_entity_poly.entity_id
_entity_poly.type
_entity_poly.pdbx_seq_one_letter_code
_entity_poly.pdbx_strand_id
1 'polypeptide(L)'
;MSGRPEEGLYGNVESQLSNVSQGDRRRGRSDFEGDTDHSSTTRRRLEGMHRPQWTMSSRVEDILLEGSTNRTDMKLNDFLRSNLGEEWVVERNGNVTMEAFVQEPDAYVQDQQFLRRIVNLTAYQLLEIELDNRKILLKAINKLRHEGVVSLEQWRDYEGKDTVTPFPKAKINAALTQVQREEKREAEERLRREEEEMQRRLQEMKYTISTTIEEVLFKGGVRVKERKLNDFLLVRFGGRGVVDTKDNVVLEEFVKEPARYIHDAGVLNEMQITDAYLRIEGAVRDEKDKEEDVRRLKQAGVSNLQKWSEAAEQIKESVHEITKSFLDAAAEEARNPTSTVVSIKLEGVYESVYNARWHHVMEVPDDNGMG
;
A
#
# COMPACT_ATOMS: atom_id res chain seq x y z
N MET A 1 13.29 -41.24 34.73
CA MET A 1 14.22 -40.30 35.40
C MET A 1 15.15 -39.73 34.33
N SER A 2 15.16 -38.41 34.25
CA SER A 2 15.93 -37.47 33.41
C SER A 2 16.74 -38.02 32.24
N GLY A 3 16.17 -37.82 31.03
CA GLY A 3 16.88 -37.89 29.76
C GLY A 3 17.80 -36.69 29.57
N ARG A 4 18.97 -37.02 29.05
CA ARG A 4 20.17 -36.23 28.74
C ARG A 4 19.94 -35.12 27.69
N PRO A 5 20.61 -33.97 27.79
CA PRO A 5 20.62 -32.95 26.74
C PRO A 5 21.69 -33.28 25.68
N GLU A 6 21.29 -33.32 24.41
CA GLU A 6 22.20 -33.38 23.25
C GLU A 6 22.43 -31.96 22.71
N GLU A 7 23.61 -31.43 22.96
CA GLU A 7 24.14 -30.24 22.30
C GLU A 7 24.62 -30.62 20.89
N GLY A 8 23.81 -30.24 19.89
CA GLY A 8 24.16 -30.37 18.48
C GLY A 8 25.19 -29.31 18.07
N LEU A 9 26.46 -29.73 18.01
CA LEU A 9 27.54 -29.01 17.34
C LEU A 9 27.30 -29.05 15.81
N TYR A 10 26.81 -27.95 15.25
CA TYR A 10 26.74 -27.76 13.80
C TYR A 10 28.16 -27.46 13.27
N GLY A 11 28.86 -28.52 12.86
CA GLY A 11 30.07 -28.43 12.06
C GLY A 11 29.75 -27.91 10.67
N ASN A 12 30.10 -26.65 10.41
CA ASN A 12 30.02 -26.07 9.09
C ASN A 12 31.27 -26.47 8.29
N VAL A 13 31.02 -27.18 7.19
CA VAL A 13 32.00 -27.87 6.37
C VAL A 13 32.81 -26.88 5.52
N GLU A 14 34.11 -27.14 5.47
CA GLU A 14 35.11 -26.51 4.62
C GLU A 14 34.68 -26.43 3.15
N SER A 15 34.64 -25.22 2.60
CA SER A 15 34.80 -25.00 1.16
C SER A 15 36.15 -24.31 0.92
N GLN A 16 37.16 -25.14 0.65
CA GLN A 16 38.45 -24.71 0.12
C GLN A 16 38.24 -24.10 -1.27
N LEU A 17 38.56 -22.82 -1.44
CA LEU A 17 38.86 -22.27 -2.75
C LEU A 17 40.18 -21.50 -2.70
N SER A 18 41.07 -22.02 -3.54
CA SER A 18 42.47 -21.72 -3.79
C SER A 18 42.83 -20.24 -3.88
N ASN A 19 43.86 -19.88 -3.12
CA ASN A 19 44.66 -18.68 -3.25
C ASN A 19 45.37 -18.63 -4.62
N VAL A 20 45.01 -17.67 -5.47
CA VAL A 20 45.90 -17.18 -6.53
C VAL A 20 46.12 -15.69 -6.31
N SER A 21 47.32 -15.41 -5.86
CA SER A 21 47.90 -14.09 -5.66
C SER A 21 48.38 -13.53 -7.00
N GLN A 22 48.13 -12.25 -7.24
CA GLN A 22 49.06 -11.25 -7.81
C GLN A 22 48.31 -10.20 -8.63
N GLY A 23 48.43 -8.94 -8.21
CA GLY A 23 47.97 -7.82 -9.02
C GLY A 23 47.87 -6.50 -8.27
N ASP A 24 48.84 -6.20 -7.40
CA ASP A 24 48.98 -4.89 -6.76
C ASP A 24 49.32 -3.83 -7.84
N ARG A 25 48.28 -3.25 -8.46
CA ARG A 25 48.39 -2.10 -9.36
C ARG A 25 47.78 -0.88 -8.67
N ARG A 26 48.63 -0.27 -7.85
CA ARG A 26 48.81 1.19 -7.64
C ARG A 26 47.54 2.03 -7.83
N ARG A 27 46.95 2.40 -6.68
CA ARG A 27 46.04 3.54 -6.46
C ARG A 27 46.49 4.78 -7.23
N GLY A 28 45.82 5.08 -8.35
CA GLY A 28 45.70 6.44 -8.87
C GLY A 28 44.56 7.13 -8.14
N ARG A 29 44.90 8.04 -7.24
CA ARG A 29 43.97 8.95 -6.56
C ARG A 29 43.34 9.84 -7.63
N SER A 30 42.10 9.57 -8.00
CA SER A 30 41.30 10.44 -8.85
C SER A 30 40.36 11.21 -7.93
N ASP A 31 40.74 12.45 -7.64
CA ASP A 31 39.86 13.45 -7.04
C ASP A 31 38.80 13.81 -8.09
N PHE A 32 37.62 13.19 -7.99
CA PHE A 32 36.42 13.64 -8.69
C PHE A 32 35.38 13.99 -7.63
N GLU A 33 35.50 15.21 -7.16
CA GLU A 33 34.50 15.93 -6.38
C GLU A 33 33.67 16.73 -7.40
N GLY A 34 32.35 16.48 -7.42
CA GLY A 34 31.38 17.17 -8.27
C GLY A 34 30.80 16.28 -9.37
N ASP A 35 29.62 15.70 -9.17
CA ASP A 35 28.39 16.44 -9.47
C ASP A 35 27.16 15.64 -9.00
N THR A 36 26.53 16.19 -7.97
CA THR A 36 25.12 16.10 -7.60
C THR A 36 24.26 15.00 -8.26
N ASP A 37 23.94 13.97 -7.47
CA ASP A 37 23.09 12.83 -7.79
C ASP A 37 21.58 13.19 -7.91
N HIS A 38 21.24 14.20 -8.72
CA HIS A 38 19.85 14.64 -8.94
C HIS A 38 19.10 13.85 -10.03
N SER A 39 19.74 12.86 -10.65
CA SER A 39 19.11 12.06 -11.72
C SER A 39 18.12 11.02 -11.17
N SER A 40 18.38 10.45 -9.99
CA SER A 40 17.54 9.38 -9.42
C SER A 40 16.25 9.90 -8.79
N THR A 41 16.27 11.05 -8.12
CA THR A 41 15.09 11.62 -7.44
C THR A 41 14.09 12.24 -8.43
N THR A 42 14.59 12.92 -9.46
CA THR A 42 13.73 13.54 -10.49
C THR A 42 13.02 12.49 -11.34
N ARG A 43 13.72 11.40 -11.68
CA ARG A 43 13.13 10.28 -12.43
C ARG A 43 11.99 9.60 -11.68
N ARG A 44 12.12 9.41 -10.36
CA ARG A 44 11.06 8.79 -9.54
C ARG A 44 9.80 9.66 -9.44
N ARG A 45 9.94 11.00 -9.46
CA ARG A 45 8.80 11.93 -9.52
C ARG A 45 8.13 11.98 -10.89
N LEU A 46 8.92 11.97 -11.99
CA LEU A 46 8.37 12.04 -13.34
C LEU A 46 7.70 10.71 -13.77
N GLU A 47 8.27 9.56 -13.39
CA GLU A 47 7.63 8.25 -13.62
C GLU A 47 6.32 8.11 -12.83
N GLY A 48 6.20 8.77 -11.68
CA GLY A 48 4.96 8.80 -10.88
C GLY A 48 3.84 9.61 -11.52
N MET A 49 4.13 10.64 -12.32
CA MET A 49 3.10 11.49 -12.94
C MET A 49 2.43 10.84 -14.15
N HIS A 50 3.07 9.84 -14.78
CA HIS A 50 2.57 9.23 -16.01
C HIS A 50 2.10 7.79 -15.84
N ARG A 51 2.22 7.21 -14.65
CA ARG A 51 1.68 5.88 -14.40
C ARG A 51 0.16 5.99 -14.19
N PRO A 52 -0.66 5.32 -15.00
CA PRO A 52 -2.10 5.33 -14.78
C PRO A 52 -2.43 4.85 -13.37
N GLN A 53 -3.30 5.59 -12.70
CA GLN A 53 -3.87 5.18 -11.43
C GLN A 53 -5.04 4.25 -11.74
N TRP A 54 -4.70 2.97 -11.92
CA TRP A 54 -5.72 1.93 -12.01
C TRP A 54 -6.45 1.79 -10.67
N THR A 55 -7.71 1.42 -10.76
CA THR A 55 -8.63 1.13 -9.65
C THR A 55 -9.30 -0.22 -9.92
N MET A 56 -9.94 -0.83 -8.92
CA MET A 56 -10.71 -2.06 -9.12
C MET A 56 -11.84 -1.89 -10.16
N SER A 57 -12.36 -0.68 -10.33
CA SER A 57 -13.36 -0.33 -11.35
C SER A 57 -12.79 -0.04 -12.74
N SER A 58 -11.46 -0.03 -12.90
CA SER A 58 -10.82 0.22 -14.18
C SER A 58 -11.14 -0.88 -15.18
N ARG A 59 -11.37 -0.49 -16.44
CA ARG A 59 -11.74 -1.43 -17.50
C ARG A 59 -10.50 -2.20 -17.97
N VAL A 60 -10.66 -3.51 -18.17
CA VAL A 60 -9.61 -4.37 -18.72
C VAL A 60 -9.13 -3.88 -20.08
N GLU A 61 -10.04 -3.34 -20.89
CA GLU A 61 -9.72 -2.74 -22.19
C GLU A 61 -8.74 -1.57 -22.08
N ASP A 62 -9.00 -0.64 -21.16
CA ASP A 62 -8.14 0.54 -20.97
C ASP A 62 -6.74 0.12 -20.50
N ILE A 63 -6.65 -0.89 -19.63
CA ILE A 63 -5.38 -1.48 -19.15
C ILE A 63 -4.62 -2.16 -20.30
N LEU A 64 -5.31 -2.95 -21.13
CA LEU A 64 -4.66 -3.69 -22.21
C LEU A 64 -4.19 -2.75 -23.32
N LEU A 65 -4.98 -1.72 -23.64
CA LEU A 65 -4.65 -0.70 -24.64
C LEU A 65 -3.80 0.45 -24.09
N GLU A 66 -3.44 0.41 -22.80
CA GLU A 66 -2.51 1.36 -22.19
C GLU A 66 -1.18 1.40 -22.97
N GLY A 67 -0.80 2.62 -23.38
CA GLY A 67 0.42 2.89 -24.14
C GLY A 67 0.36 2.45 -25.60
N SER A 68 -0.77 1.92 -26.09
CA SER A 68 -0.94 1.65 -27.52
C SER A 68 -0.88 2.96 -28.29
N THR A 69 -0.02 3.04 -29.30
CA THR A 69 0.15 4.28 -30.07
C THR A 69 -0.77 4.27 -31.28
N ASN A 70 -1.20 5.47 -31.72
CA ASN A 70 -1.94 5.64 -32.97
C ASN A 70 -1.03 5.53 -34.21
N ARG A 71 0.16 4.91 -34.10
CA ARG A 71 1.06 4.68 -35.26
C ARG A 71 0.39 3.84 -36.35
N THR A 72 -0.63 3.08 -36.01
CA THR A 72 -1.46 2.32 -36.95
C THR A 72 -2.11 3.21 -38.03
N ASP A 73 -2.43 4.45 -37.69
CA ASP A 73 -3.09 5.41 -38.58
C ASP A 73 -2.07 6.17 -39.47
N MET A 74 -0.77 6.03 -39.19
CA MET A 74 0.30 6.62 -39.99
C MET A 74 0.21 6.09 -41.42
N LYS A 75 0.32 6.98 -42.40
CA LYS A 75 0.36 6.62 -43.82
C LYS A 75 1.75 6.11 -44.20
N LEU A 76 1.81 5.18 -45.18
CA LEU A 76 3.06 4.62 -45.68
C LEU A 76 4.05 5.71 -46.10
N ASN A 77 3.62 6.71 -46.88
CA ASN A 77 4.51 7.79 -47.30
C ASN A 77 5.02 8.65 -46.14
N ASP A 78 4.26 8.80 -45.05
CA ASP A 78 4.72 9.54 -43.87
C ASP A 78 5.75 8.71 -43.07
N PHE A 79 5.54 7.39 -42.99
CA PHE A 79 6.52 6.46 -42.46
C PHE A 79 7.83 6.45 -43.28
N LEU A 80 7.74 6.41 -44.60
CA LEU A 80 8.90 6.41 -45.49
C LEU A 80 9.67 7.73 -45.37
N ARG A 81 8.98 8.87 -45.40
CA ARG A 81 9.63 10.19 -45.25
C ARG A 81 10.37 10.32 -43.92
N SER A 82 9.78 9.82 -42.84
CA SER A 82 10.39 9.91 -41.50
C SER A 82 11.59 8.98 -41.30
N ASN A 83 11.71 7.87 -42.07
CA ASN A 83 12.77 6.88 -41.87
C ASN A 83 13.80 6.79 -43.01
N LEU A 84 13.42 7.09 -44.25
CA LEU A 84 14.27 7.00 -45.45
C LEU A 84 14.52 8.37 -46.11
N GLY A 85 13.74 9.40 -45.79
CA GLY A 85 13.86 10.75 -46.33
C GLY A 85 12.81 11.10 -47.40
N GLU A 86 12.78 12.37 -47.79
CA GLU A 86 11.71 12.93 -48.67
C GLU A 86 11.66 12.34 -50.08
N GLU A 87 12.77 11.77 -50.56
CA GLU A 87 12.90 11.19 -51.90
C GLU A 87 12.10 9.89 -52.06
N TRP A 88 11.82 9.18 -50.96
CA TRP A 88 11.17 7.88 -50.98
C TRP A 88 9.65 8.01 -50.84
N VAL A 89 8.95 7.91 -51.98
CA VAL A 89 7.48 8.05 -52.06
C VAL A 89 6.89 6.94 -52.92
N VAL A 90 5.84 6.29 -52.42
CA VAL A 90 4.99 5.37 -53.18
C VAL A 90 3.86 6.15 -53.84
N GLU A 91 3.41 5.71 -55.02
CA GLU A 91 2.28 6.30 -55.73
C GLU A 91 1.05 6.45 -54.83
N ARG A 92 0.19 7.42 -55.14
CA ARG A 92 -0.97 7.79 -54.29
C ARG A 92 -1.86 6.60 -53.93
N ASN A 93 -2.02 5.64 -54.84
CA ASN A 93 -2.84 4.45 -54.61
C ASN A 93 -2.19 3.44 -53.64
N GLY A 94 -0.85 3.45 -53.52
CA GLY A 94 -0.11 2.66 -52.55
C GLY A 94 0.08 3.35 -51.19
N ASN A 95 -0.34 4.61 -51.05
CA ASN A 95 -0.24 5.35 -49.79
C ASN A 95 -1.35 4.96 -48.78
N VAL A 96 -1.31 3.71 -48.34
CA VAL A 96 -2.23 3.13 -47.35
C VAL A 96 -1.79 3.41 -45.92
N THR A 97 -2.61 3.04 -44.93
CA THR A 97 -2.19 3.03 -43.52
C THR A 97 -1.14 1.96 -43.31
N MET A 98 -0.23 2.16 -42.36
CA MET A 98 0.79 1.17 -42.05
C MET A 98 0.19 -0.16 -41.60
N GLU A 99 -0.97 -0.14 -40.93
CA GLU A 99 -1.69 -1.38 -40.59
C GLU A 99 -2.07 -2.23 -41.81
N ALA A 100 -2.51 -1.60 -42.90
CA ALA A 100 -2.82 -2.30 -44.15
C ALA A 100 -1.53 -2.74 -44.87
N PHE A 101 -0.51 -1.89 -44.90
CA PHE A 101 0.77 -2.20 -45.54
C PHE A 101 1.50 -3.38 -44.88
N VAL A 102 1.52 -3.46 -43.55
CA VAL A 102 2.18 -4.57 -42.82
C VAL A 102 1.51 -5.92 -43.10
N GLN A 103 0.20 -5.94 -43.35
CA GLN A 103 -0.52 -7.18 -43.67
C GLN A 103 -0.16 -7.71 -45.06
N GLU A 104 -0.04 -6.83 -46.06
CA GLU A 104 0.18 -7.21 -47.45
C GLU A 104 1.18 -6.26 -48.16
N PRO A 105 2.47 -6.26 -47.76
CA PRO A 105 3.45 -5.29 -48.26
C PRO A 105 3.66 -5.37 -49.79
N ASP A 106 3.65 -6.59 -50.34
CA ASP A 106 3.80 -6.85 -51.78
C ASP A 106 2.64 -6.28 -52.63
N ALA A 107 1.45 -6.08 -52.03
CA ALA A 107 0.30 -5.51 -52.74
C ALA A 107 0.49 -4.01 -53.04
N TYR A 108 1.35 -3.32 -52.29
CA TYR A 108 1.53 -1.87 -52.37
C TYR A 108 2.90 -1.44 -52.90
N VAL A 109 3.94 -2.28 -52.74
CA VAL A 109 5.29 -2.01 -53.24
C VAL A 109 5.77 -3.17 -54.13
N GLN A 110 5.74 -2.95 -55.45
CA GLN A 110 6.13 -3.97 -56.43
C GLN A 110 7.65 -4.12 -56.58
N ASP A 111 8.41 -3.04 -56.35
CA ASP A 111 9.88 -3.09 -56.37
C ASP A 111 10.38 -3.87 -55.15
N GLN A 112 10.78 -5.12 -55.39
CA GLN A 112 11.26 -6.04 -54.37
C GLN A 112 12.55 -5.57 -53.68
N GLN A 113 13.41 -4.80 -54.36
CA GLN A 113 14.59 -4.21 -53.71
C GLN A 113 14.18 -3.10 -52.74
N PHE A 114 13.20 -2.28 -53.14
CA PHE A 114 12.67 -1.25 -52.26
C PHE A 114 11.90 -1.84 -51.09
N LEU A 115 11.03 -2.83 -51.32
CA LEU A 115 10.30 -3.51 -50.27
C LEU A 115 11.24 -4.15 -49.25
N ARG A 116 12.30 -4.81 -49.73
CA ARG A 116 13.34 -5.38 -48.87
C ARG A 116 14.02 -4.31 -48.02
N ARG A 117 14.23 -3.10 -48.54
CA ARG A 117 14.75 -1.98 -47.74
C ARG A 117 13.78 -1.57 -46.64
N ILE A 118 12.49 -1.48 -46.94
CA ILE A 118 11.46 -1.10 -45.95
C ILE A 118 11.37 -2.13 -44.82
N VAL A 119 11.26 -3.42 -45.15
CA VAL A 119 11.11 -4.50 -44.17
C VAL A 119 12.36 -4.65 -43.28
N ASN A 120 13.54 -4.28 -43.80
CA ASN A 120 14.78 -4.28 -43.03
C ASN A 120 14.94 -3.07 -42.09
N LEU A 121 14.05 -2.07 -42.14
CA LEU A 121 14.10 -0.95 -41.21
C LEU A 121 13.70 -1.42 -39.80
N THR A 122 14.51 -1.07 -38.79
CA THR A 122 14.17 -1.31 -37.38
C THR A 122 12.81 -0.73 -37.01
N ALA A 123 12.46 0.45 -37.55
CA ALA A 123 11.18 1.08 -37.31
C ALA A 123 10.00 0.27 -37.86
N TYR A 124 10.18 -0.43 -38.98
CA TYR A 124 9.15 -1.29 -39.56
C TYR A 124 8.95 -2.54 -38.69
N GLN A 125 10.05 -3.18 -38.30
CA GLN A 125 10.01 -4.36 -37.41
C GLN A 125 9.34 -4.06 -36.07
N LEU A 126 9.63 -2.91 -35.46
CA LEU A 126 8.97 -2.48 -34.23
C LEU A 126 7.46 -2.26 -34.43
N LEU A 127 7.07 -1.71 -35.58
CA LEU A 127 5.67 -1.48 -35.91
C LEU A 127 4.91 -2.79 -36.18
N GLU A 128 5.55 -3.75 -36.85
CA GLU A 128 5.02 -5.09 -37.05
C GLU A 128 4.75 -5.80 -35.71
N ILE A 129 5.72 -5.78 -34.80
CA ILE A 129 5.57 -6.31 -33.43
C ILE A 129 4.44 -5.58 -32.67
N GLU A 130 4.33 -4.26 -32.81
CA GLU A 130 3.26 -3.48 -32.18
C GLU A 130 1.88 -3.90 -32.69
N LEU A 131 1.72 -4.09 -34.01
CA LEU A 131 0.47 -4.52 -34.63
C LEU A 131 0.09 -5.95 -34.24
N ASP A 132 1.05 -6.88 -34.21
CA ASP A 132 0.81 -8.25 -33.76
C ASP A 132 0.38 -8.29 -32.28
N ASN A 133 1.07 -7.53 -31.42
CA ASN A 133 0.69 -7.39 -30.03
C ASN A 133 -0.71 -6.79 -29.88
N ARG A 134 -1.04 -5.74 -30.63
CA ARG A 134 -2.37 -5.13 -30.65
C ARG A 134 -3.45 -6.13 -31.06
N LYS A 135 -3.19 -6.95 -32.08
CA LYS A 135 -4.11 -8.01 -32.52
C LYS A 135 -4.36 -9.05 -31.42
N ILE A 136 -3.31 -9.47 -30.70
CA ILE A 136 -3.42 -10.39 -29.55
C ILE A 136 -4.25 -9.75 -28.43
N LEU A 137 -4.01 -8.46 -28.12
CA LEU A 137 -4.74 -7.73 -27.08
C LEU A 137 -6.22 -7.58 -27.43
N LEU A 138 -6.55 -7.17 -28.66
CA LEU A 138 -7.94 -7.04 -29.13
C LEU A 138 -8.69 -8.38 -29.08
N LYS A 139 -8.04 -9.48 -29.46
CA LYS A 139 -8.62 -10.82 -29.35
C LYS A 139 -8.92 -11.19 -27.88
N ALA A 140 -8.02 -10.85 -26.96
CA ALA A 140 -8.24 -11.08 -25.53
C ALA A 140 -9.37 -10.21 -24.97
N ILE A 141 -9.46 -8.94 -25.35
CA ILE A 141 -10.54 -8.03 -24.95
C ILE A 141 -11.90 -8.59 -25.37
N ASN A 142 -12.03 -9.00 -26.64
CA ASN A 142 -13.27 -9.57 -27.15
C ASN A 142 -13.67 -10.83 -26.39
N LYS A 143 -12.72 -11.74 -26.15
CA LYS A 143 -12.95 -12.95 -25.36
C LYS A 143 -13.44 -12.63 -23.95
N LEU A 144 -12.71 -11.79 -23.22
CA LEU A 144 -13.05 -11.43 -21.84
C LEU A 144 -14.40 -10.71 -21.74
N ARG A 145 -14.73 -9.84 -22.71
CA ARG A 145 -16.06 -9.21 -22.81
C ARG A 145 -17.18 -10.25 -22.98
N HIS A 146 -16.98 -11.26 -23.82
CA HIS A 146 -17.97 -12.35 -23.99
C HIS A 146 -18.12 -13.22 -22.73
N GLU A 147 -17.06 -13.32 -21.92
CA GLU A 147 -17.05 -14.04 -20.64
C GLU A 147 -17.47 -13.16 -19.45
N GLY A 148 -17.83 -11.90 -19.69
CA GLY A 148 -18.32 -10.97 -18.66
C GLY A 148 -17.23 -10.32 -17.81
N VAL A 149 -15.95 -10.46 -18.16
CA VAL A 149 -14.80 -9.87 -17.45
C VAL A 149 -14.42 -8.55 -18.11
N VAL A 150 -15.05 -7.46 -17.67
CA VAL A 150 -14.83 -6.11 -18.21
C VAL A 150 -14.06 -5.20 -17.26
N SER A 151 -14.09 -5.45 -15.96
CA SER A 151 -13.37 -4.68 -14.94
C SER A 151 -12.21 -5.47 -14.30
N LEU A 152 -11.30 -4.73 -13.67
CA LEU A 152 -10.18 -5.32 -12.92
C LEU A 152 -10.65 -6.14 -11.72
N GLU A 153 -11.74 -5.71 -11.06
CA GLU A 153 -12.43 -6.46 -10.00
C GLU A 153 -12.93 -7.82 -10.48
N GLN A 154 -13.60 -7.89 -11.63
CA GLN A 154 -14.04 -9.16 -12.21
C GLN A 154 -12.85 -10.03 -12.60
N TRP A 155 -11.76 -9.42 -13.11
CA TRP A 155 -10.53 -10.15 -13.39
C TRP A 155 -9.90 -10.75 -12.13
N ARG A 156 -9.97 -10.06 -10.97
CA ARG A 156 -9.44 -10.56 -9.69
C ARG A 156 -10.04 -11.93 -9.35
N ASP A 157 -11.35 -12.08 -9.51
CA ASP A 157 -12.08 -13.29 -9.10
C ASP A 157 -12.31 -14.28 -10.25
N TYR A 158 -11.89 -13.93 -11.46
CA TYR A 158 -12.03 -14.77 -12.64
C TYR A 158 -11.14 -16.03 -12.55
N GLU A 159 -11.75 -17.21 -12.60
CA GLU A 159 -11.05 -18.50 -12.55
C GLU A 159 -10.34 -18.86 -13.88
N GLY A 160 -10.90 -18.44 -15.01
CA GLY A 160 -10.41 -18.82 -16.35
C GLY A 160 -9.14 -18.10 -16.82
N LYS A 161 -8.35 -17.53 -15.91
CA LYS A 161 -7.13 -16.73 -16.21
C LYS A 161 -6.12 -17.47 -17.08
N ASP A 162 -6.05 -18.80 -16.98
CA ASP A 162 -5.13 -19.63 -17.77
C ASP A 162 -5.55 -19.80 -19.23
N THR A 163 -6.79 -19.47 -19.54
CA THR A 163 -7.30 -19.49 -20.92
C THR A 163 -6.92 -18.23 -21.71
N VAL A 164 -6.38 -17.22 -21.04
CA VAL A 164 -5.93 -15.95 -21.64
C VAL A 164 -4.46 -16.06 -22.03
N THR A 165 -4.12 -15.58 -23.22
CA THR A 165 -2.74 -15.54 -23.72
C THR A 165 -1.81 -14.84 -22.70
N PRO A 166 -0.56 -15.32 -22.50
CA PRO A 166 0.32 -14.80 -21.47
C PRO A 166 0.55 -13.28 -21.51
N PHE A 167 0.63 -12.68 -22.71
CA PHE A 167 0.91 -11.26 -22.87
C PHE A 167 -0.21 -10.35 -22.31
N PRO A 168 -1.49 -10.47 -22.72
CA PRO A 168 -2.60 -9.78 -22.07
C PRO A 168 -2.70 -10.09 -20.57
N LYS A 169 -2.57 -11.36 -20.18
CA LYS A 169 -2.63 -11.80 -18.76
C LYS A 169 -1.60 -11.06 -17.91
N ALA A 170 -0.38 -10.90 -18.41
CA ALA A 170 0.69 -10.20 -17.72
C ALA A 170 0.37 -8.70 -17.51
N LYS A 171 -0.16 -8.00 -18.52
CA LYS A 171 -0.54 -6.59 -18.38
C LYS A 171 -1.63 -6.40 -17.33
N ILE A 172 -2.68 -7.22 -17.35
CA ILE A 172 -3.79 -7.10 -16.38
C ILE A 172 -3.30 -7.46 -14.97
N ASN A 173 -2.48 -8.50 -14.82
CA ASN A 173 -1.93 -8.87 -13.51
C ASN A 173 -0.97 -7.81 -12.95
N ALA A 174 -0.20 -7.14 -13.80
CA ALA A 174 0.64 -6.02 -13.39
C ALA A 174 -0.21 -4.86 -12.84
N ALA A 175 -1.29 -4.51 -13.54
CA ALA A 175 -2.26 -3.51 -13.06
C ALA A 175 -2.90 -3.93 -11.74
N LEU A 176 -3.41 -5.17 -11.65
CA LEU A 176 -4.03 -5.70 -10.42
C LEU A 176 -3.06 -5.64 -9.22
N THR A 177 -1.82 -6.08 -9.42
CA THR A 177 -0.78 -6.07 -8.38
C THR A 177 -0.45 -4.64 -7.94
N GLN A 178 -0.46 -3.68 -8.86
CA GLN A 178 -0.25 -2.27 -8.54
C GLN A 178 -1.40 -1.74 -7.68
N VAL A 179 -2.65 -1.96 -8.08
CA VAL A 179 -3.83 -1.51 -7.31
C VAL A 179 -3.83 -2.10 -5.91
N GLN A 180 -3.64 -3.42 -5.78
CA GLN A 180 -3.63 -4.08 -4.48
C GLN A 180 -2.50 -3.59 -3.56
N ARG A 181 -1.32 -3.31 -4.11
CA ARG A 181 -0.21 -2.76 -3.33
C ARG A 181 -0.54 -1.35 -2.83
N GLU A 182 -1.18 -0.54 -3.66
CA GLU A 182 -1.56 0.83 -3.30
C GLU A 182 -2.68 0.84 -2.26
N GLU A 183 -3.74 0.06 -2.47
CA GLU A 183 -4.85 -0.08 -1.50
C GLU A 183 -4.35 -0.59 -0.15
N LYS A 184 -3.45 -1.57 -0.15
CA LYS A 184 -2.82 -2.08 1.07
C LYS A 184 -1.99 -0.99 1.75
N ARG A 185 -1.16 -0.25 1.00
CA ARG A 185 -0.33 0.83 1.53
C ARG A 185 -1.18 1.92 2.16
N GLU A 186 -2.27 2.31 1.50
CA GLU A 186 -3.21 3.29 2.03
C GLU A 186 -3.91 2.79 3.30
N ALA A 187 -4.35 1.53 3.32
CA ALA A 187 -4.97 0.93 4.50
C ALA A 187 -4.00 0.83 5.70
N GLU A 188 -2.76 0.39 5.45
CA GLU A 188 -1.70 0.37 6.48
C GLU A 188 -1.40 1.78 7.00
N GLU A 189 -1.35 2.78 6.11
CA GLU A 189 -1.09 4.15 6.50
C GLU A 189 -2.25 4.75 7.31
N ARG A 190 -3.51 4.44 6.97
CA ARG A 190 -4.68 4.82 7.78
C ARG A 190 -4.60 4.22 9.18
N LEU A 191 -4.36 2.91 9.29
CA LEU A 191 -4.24 2.23 10.58
C LEU A 191 -3.07 2.77 11.40
N ARG A 192 -1.92 3.05 10.76
CA ARG A 192 -0.78 3.64 11.47
C ARG A 192 -1.11 5.01 12.03
N ARG A 193 -1.81 5.86 11.26
CA ARG A 193 -2.25 7.18 11.75
C ARG A 193 -3.23 7.06 12.91
N GLU A 194 -4.17 6.11 12.85
CA GLU A 194 -5.10 5.83 13.94
C GLU A 194 -4.39 5.33 15.20
N GLU A 195 -3.41 4.43 15.05
CA GLU A 195 -2.62 3.89 16.16
C GLU A 195 -1.70 4.96 16.77
N GLU A 196 -1.04 5.78 15.95
CA GLU A 196 -0.25 6.93 16.42
C GLU A 196 -1.12 7.97 17.13
N GLU A 197 -2.30 8.28 16.61
CA GLU A 197 -3.25 9.20 17.25
C GLU A 197 -3.76 8.61 18.57
N MET A 198 -4.12 7.34 18.59
CA MET A 198 -4.52 6.63 19.81
C MET A 198 -3.37 6.68 20.84
N GLN A 199 -2.14 6.40 20.42
CA GLN A 199 -0.98 6.41 21.32
C GLN A 199 -0.68 7.82 21.87
N ARG A 200 -0.80 8.87 21.05
CA ARG A 200 -0.69 10.25 21.52
C ARG A 200 -1.78 10.58 22.54
N ARG A 201 -3.04 10.24 22.23
CA ARG A 201 -4.15 10.41 23.18
C ARG A 201 -3.89 9.66 24.47
N LEU A 202 -3.38 8.43 24.43
CA LEU A 202 -3.04 7.64 25.61
C LEU A 202 -1.97 8.29 26.50
N GLN A 203 -0.97 8.94 25.91
CA GLN A 203 0.10 9.61 26.65
C GLN A 203 -0.33 10.96 27.23
N GLU A 204 -1.21 11.66 26.52
CA GLU A 204 -1.71 12.98 26.92
C GLU A 204 -2.92 12.89 27.86
N MET A 205 -3.65 11.78 27.82
CA MET A 205 -4.84 11.57 28.63
C MET A 205 -4.44 11.49 30.10
N LYS A 206 -4.94 12.47 30.85
CA LYS A 206 -4.87 12.48 32.31
C LYS A 206 -6.27 12.28 32.84
N TYR A 207 -6.45 11.24 33.64
CA TYR A 207 -7.72 11.00 34.27
C TYR A 207 -7.98 12.02 35.37
N THR A 208 -9.20 12.55 35.36
CA THR A 208 -9.72 13.40 36.42
C THR A 208 -10.89 12.68 37.07
N ILE A 209 -11.25 13.08 38.28
CA ILE A 209 -12.38 12.48 39.00
C ILE A 209 -13.70 12.60 38.19
N SER A 210 -13.81 13.59 37.31
CA SER A 210 -14.96 13.78 36.40
C SER A 210 -14.90 12.99 35.10
N THR A 211 -13.77 12.34 34.76
CA THR A 211 -13.63 11.55 33.53
C THR A 211 -14.67 10.44 33.50
N THR A 212 -15.30 10.25 32.33
CA THR A 212 -16.35 9.26 32.16
C THR A 212 -15.77 7.84 32.17
N ILE A 213 -16.53 6.86 32.66
CA ILE A 213 -16.09 5.46 32.66
C ILE A 213 -15.86 4.92 31.23
N GLU A 214 -16.56 5.49 30.25
CA GLU A 214 -16.43 5.12 28.83
C GLU A 214 -15.07 5.59 28.27
N GLU A 215 -14.68 6.83 28.56
CA GLU A 215 -13.36 7.35 28.21
C GLU A 215 -12.23 6.56 28.86
N VAL A 216 -12.41 6.06 30.09
CA VAL A 216 -11.41 5.23 30.78
C VAL A 216 -11.28 3.87 30.09
N LEU A 217 -12.39 3.19 29.81
CA LEU A 217 -12.36 1.81 29.29
C LEU A 217 -11.99 1.71 27.81
N PHE A 218 -12.41 2.67 27.00
CA PHE A 218 -12.10 2.73 25.56
C PHE A 218 -10.97 3.70 25.23
N LYS A 219 -10.41 4.36 26.25
CA LYS A 219 -9.25 5.25 26.16
C LYS A 219 -9.38 6.32 25.07
N GLY A 220 -10.61 6.78 24.80
CA GLY A 220 -10.92 7.83 23.82
C GLY A 220 -10.46 7.56 22.39
N GLY A 221 -10.17 6.30 22.03
CA GLY A 221 -9.65 5.90 20.72
C GLY A 221 -10.70 5.34 19.77
N VAL A 222 -10.28 5.08 18.52
CA VAL A 222 -11.08 4.33 17.54
C VAL A 222 -11.24 2.90 18.03
N ARG A 223 -12.49 2.43 18.15
CA ARG A 223 -12.79 1.08 18.63
C ARG A 223 -12.42 0.06 17.56
N VAL A 224 -11.82 -1.06 17.96
CA VAL A 224 -11.49 -2.16 17.04
C VAL A 224 -12.77 -2.65 16.34
N LYS A 225 -13.88 -2.73 17.08
CA LYS A 225 -15.18 -3.15 16.54
C LYS A 225 -15.74 -2.23 15.45
N GLU A 226 -15.31 -0.97 15.39
CA GLU A 226 -15.74 0.03 14.41
C GLU A 226 -14.87 0.05 13.15
N ARG A 227 -13.71 -0.62 13.16
CA ARG A 227 -12.86 -0.72 11.97
C ARG A 227 -13.59 -1.44 10.84
N LYS A 228 -13.25 -1.07 9.60
CA LYS A 228 -13.84 -1.67 8.40
C LYS A 228 -13.27 -3.05 8.11
N LEU A 229 -14.15 -3.95 7.64
CA LEU A 229 -13.79 -5.32 7.24
C LEU A 229 -12.68 -5.30 6.18
N ASN A 230 -12.83 -4.54 5.10
CA ASN A 230 -11.84 -4.54 4.02
C ASN A 230 -10.47 -4.02 4.46
N ASP A 231 -10.41 -3.07 5.40
CA ASP A 231 -9.13 -2.62 5.95
C ASP A 231 -8.41 -3.76 6.68
N PHE A 232 -9.16 -4.54 7.47
CA PHE A 232 -8.63 -5.74 8.11
C PHE A 232 -8.17 -6.79 7.08
N LEU A 233 -8.98 -7.08 6.08
CA LEU A 233 -8.68 -8.10 5.06
C LEU A 233 -7.49 -7.72 4.18
N LEU A 234 -7.41 -6.45 3.76
CA LEU A 234 -6.28 -5.94 2.97
C LEU A 234 -4.97 -6.05 3.75
N VAL A 235 -4.97 -5.60 5.01
CA VAL A 235 -3.75 -5.52 5.82
C VAL A 235 -3.29 -6.90 6.30
N ARG A 236 -4.23 -7.77 6.73
CA ARG A 236 -3.89 -9.06 7.35
C ARG A 236 -3.89 -10.23 6.38
N PHE A 237 -4.71 -10.17 5.33
CA PHE A 237 -4.89 -11.27 4.38
C PHE A 237 -4.54 -10.89 2.94
N GLY A 238 -3.92 -9.72 2.71
CA GLY A 238 -3.44 -9.31 1.39
C GLY A 238 -4.56 -9.13 0.37
N GLY A 239 -5.77 -8.81 0.83
CA GLY A 239 -6.95 -8.66 -0.01
C GLY A 239 -7.71 -9.96 -0.28
N ARG A 240 -7.28 -11.10 0.29
CA ARG A 240 -8.05 -12.34 0.25
C ARG A 240 -9.36 -12.15 1.01
N GLY A 241 -10.47 -12.49 0.36
CA GLY A 241 -11.82 -12.34 0.92
C GLY A 241 -12.37 -10.91 0.91
N VAL A 242 -11.67 -9.95 0.29
CA VAL A 242 -12.18 -8.57 0.15
C VAL A 242 -13.57 -8.61 -0.46
N VAL A 243 -14.50 -8.00 0.25
CA VAL A 243 -15.89 -7.94 -0.14
C VAL A 243 -16.18 -6.64 -0.89
N ASP A 244 -17.28 -6.63 -1.63
CA ASP A 244 -17.77 -5.42 -2.27
C ASP A 244 -17.94 -4.29 -1.26
N THR A 245 -17.82 -3.05 -1.73
CA THR A 245 -18.00 -1.85 -0.89
C THR A 245 -19.32 -1.83 -0.12
N LYS A 246 -20.37 -2.46 -0.65
CA LYS A 246 -21.69 -2.60 -0.01
C LYS A 246 -21.68 -3.51 1.22
N ASP A 247 -20.80 -4.51 1.20
CA ASP A 247 -20.64 -5.52 2.23
C ASP A 247 -19.48 -5.20 3.19
N ASN A 248 -18.77 -4.09 2.95
CA ASN A 248 -17.70 -3.57 3.79
C ASN A 248 -18.24 -3.00 5.12
N VAL A 249 -18.70 -3.92 5.97
CA VAL A 249 -19.25 -3.68 7.30
C VAL A 249 -18.15 -3.40 8.32
N VAL A 250 -18.57 -3.02 9.52
CA VAL A 250 -17.67 -2.91 10.68
C VAL A 250 -17.37 -4.30 11.25
N LEU A 251 -16.21 -4.44 11.90
CA LEU A 251 -15.78 -5.73 12.46
C LEU A 251 -16.76 -6.31 13.49
N GLU A 252 -17.50 -5.45 14.22
CA GLU A 252 -18.55 -5.94 15.13
C GLU A 252 -19.60 -6.80 14.43
N GLU A 253 -20.02 -6.39 13.24
CA GLU A 253 -21.06 -7.10 12.49
C GLU A 253 -20.49 -8.32 11.78
N PHE A 254 -19.28 -8.19 11.21
CA PHE A 254 -18.58 -9.31 10.58
C PHE A 254 -18.33 -10.46 11.56
N VAL A 255 -17.84 -10.19 12.76
CA VAL A 255 -17.51 -11.23 13.76
C VAL A 255 -18.76 -11.98 14.24
N LYS A 256 -19.95 -11.38 14.21
CA LYS A 256 -21.21 -12.07 14.58
C LYS A 256 -21.57 -13.17 13.60
N GLU A 257 -21.41 -12.91 12.30
CA GLU A 257 -21.82 -13.83 11.25
C GLU A 257 -20.86 -13.78 10.04
N PRO A 258 -19.62 -14.30 10.17
CA PRO A 258 -18.60 -14.15 9.12
C PRO A 258 -19.00 -14.77 7.77
N ALA A 259 -19.74 -15.89 7.81
CA ALA A 259 -20.21 -16.61 6.63
C ALA A 259 -21.22 -15.84 5.78
N ARG A 260 -21.83 -14.79 6.34
CA ARG A 260 -22.72 -13.89 5.60
C ARG A 260 -21.96 -12.97 4.64
N TYR A 261 -20.69 -12.70 4.92
CA TYR A 261 -19.85 -11.77 4.16
C TYR A 261 -18.81 -12.51 3.31
N ILE A 262 -18.23 -13.59 3.84
CA ILE A 262 -17.27 -14.43 3.12
C ILE A 262 -17.95 -15.77 2.84
N HIS A 263 -18.49 -15.90 1.62
CA HIS A 263 -19.24 -17.09 1.20
C HIS A 263 -18.34 -18.29 0.87
N ASP A 264 -17.08 -18.04 0.53
CA ASP A 264 -16.10 -19.12 0.36
C ASP A 264 -15.75 -19.69 1.74
N ALA A 265 -16.34 -20.84 2.05
CA ALA A 265 -16.14 -21.54 3.31
C ALA A 265 -14.68 -21.99 3.51
N GLY A 266 -13.94 -22.28 2.44
CA GLY A 266 -12.52 -22.64 2.52
C GLY A 266 -11.67 -21.45 2.95
N VAL A 267 -11.85 -20.32 2.28
CA VAL A 267 -11.18 -19.05 2.62
C VAL A 267 -11.54 -18.62 4.05
N LEU A 268 -12.81 -18.67 4.42
CA LEU A 268 -13.25 -18.28 5.75
C LEU A 268 -12.65 -19.19 6.84
N ASN A 269 -12.67 -20.50 6.64
CA ASN A 269 -12.11 -21.44 7.60
C ASN A 269 -10.59 -21.25 7.76
N GLU A 270 -9.86 -21.05 6.67
CA GLU A 270 -8.42 -20.73 6.73
C GLU A 270 -8.16 -19.44 7.52
N MET A 271 -8.99 -18.41 7.31
CA MET A 271 -8.87 -17.14 8.03
C MET A 271 -9.13 -17.29 9.52
N GLN A 272 -10.18 -18.03 9.91
CA GLN A 272 -10.59 -18.18 11.31
C GLN A 272 -9.54 -18.90 12.17
N ILE A 273 -8.71 -19.76 11.56
CA ILE A 273 -7.64 -20.47 12.27
C ILE A 273 -6.43 -19.54 12.55
N THR A 274 -6.33 -18.40 11.87
CA THR A 274 -5.19 -17.50 12.05
C THR A 274 -5.25 -16.71 13.35
N ASP A 275 -4.09 -16.50 13.97
CA ASP A 275 -3.97 -15.62 15.14
C ASP A 275 -4.47 -14.19 14.86
N ALA A 276 -4.36 -13.73 13.61
CA ALA A 276 -4.84 -12.41 13.20
C ALA A 276 -6.35 -12.29 13.38
N TYR A 277 -7.11 -13.30 12.98
CA TYR A 277 -8.56 -13.35 13.16
C TYR A 277 -8.92 -13.46 14.64
N LEU A 278 -8.32 -14.42 15.36
CA LEU A 278 -8.60 -14.67 16.78
C LEU A 278 -8.35 -13.44 17.66
N ARG A 279 -7.30 -12.66 17.37
CA ARG A 279 -7.03 -11.40 18.09
C ARG A 279 -8.12 -10.36 17.89
N ILE A 280 -8.64 -10.23 16.68
CA ILE A 280 -9.72 -9.26 16.41
C ILE A 280 -11.03 -9.72 17.02
N GLU A 281 -11.37 -11.00 16.87
CA GLU A 281 -12.56 -11.55 17.51
C GLU A 281 -12.53 -11.35 19.03
N GLY A 282 -11.37 -11.64 19.66
CA GLY A 282 -11.15 -11.36 21.07
C GLY A 282 -11.33 -9.88 21.42
N ALA A 283 -10.68 -8.98 20.68
CA ALA A 283 -10.79 -7.54 20.92
C ALA A 283 -12.24 -7.02 20.77
N VAL A 284 -12.97 -7.47 19.74
CA VAL A 284 -14.38 -7.10 19.53
C VAL A 284 -15.26 -7.59 20.68
N ARG A 285 -15.05 -8.82 21.15
CA ARG A 285 -15.77 -9.38 22.29
C ARG A 285 -15.46 -8.61 23.58
N ASP A 286 -14.20 -8.36 23.87
CA ASP A 286 -13.76 -7.60 25.05
C ASP A 286 -14.34 -6.18 25.03
N GLU A 287 -14.41 -5.53 23.86
CA GLU A 287 -15.05 -4.22 23.72
C GLU A 287 -16.56 -4.28 23.98
N LYS A 288 -17.25 -5.35 23.56
CA LYS A 288 -18.68 -5.54 23.84
C LYS A 288 -18.95 -5.80 25.31
N ASP A 289 -18.11 -6.58 25.99
CA ASP A 289 -18.24 -6.87 27.42
C ASP A 289 -18.03 -5.59 28.25
N LYS A 290 -17.05 -4.76 27.87
CA LYS A 290 -16.85 -3.42 28.45
C LYS A 290 -18.05 -2.51 28.20
N GLU A 291 -18.63 -2.53 27.00
CA GLU A 291 -19.80 -1.69 26.68
C GLU A 291 -21.03 -2.11 27.48
N GLU A 292 -21.21 -3.41 27.73
CA GLU A 292 -22.24 -3.93 28.63
C GLU A 292 -21.99 -3.49 30.08
N ASP A 293 -20.76 -3.58 30.58
CA ASP A 293 -20.40 -3.06 31.91
C ASP A 293 -20.69 -1.56 32.02
N VAL A 294 -20.32 -0.76 31.01
CA VAL A 294 -20.63 0.67 30.96
C VAL A 294 -22.13 0.92 30.99
N ARG A 295 -22.93 0.16 30.23
CA ARG A 295 -24.40 0.28 30.25
C ARG A 295 -24.95 -0.02 31.65
N ARG A 296 -24.53 -1.12 32.28
CA ARG A 296 -24.97 -1.51 33.63
C ARG A 296 -24.58 -0.48 34.69
N LEU A 297 -23.35 0.03 34.65
CA LEU A 297 -22.88 1.09 35.54
C LEU A 297 -23.67 2.40 35.36
N LYS A 298 -23.92 2.81 34.12
CA LYS A 298 -24.75 3.99 33.84
C LYS A 298 -26.18 3.84 34.38
N GLN A 299 -26.78 2.65 34.26
CA GLN A 299 -28.09 2.34 34.85
C GLN A 299 -28.07 2.41 36.39
N ALA A 300 -26.96 2.03 37.02
CA ALA A 300 -26.75 2.15 38.46
C ALA A 300 -26.35 3.58 38.92
N GLY A 301 -26.29 4.56 38.02
CA GLY A 301 -25.90 5.95 38.34
C GLY A 301 -24.39 6.18 38.42
N VAL A 302 -23.57 5.22 37.98
CA VAL A 302 -22.11 5.31 37.93
C VAL A 302 -21.67 5.70 36.51
N SER A 303 -21.49 7.00 36.26
CA SER A 303 -21.11 7.52 34.93
C SER A 303 -19.67 8.03 34.82
N ASN A 304 -18.99 8.26 35.94
CA ASN A 304 -17.63 8.80 35.99
C ASN A 304 -16.82 8.18 37.14
N LEU A 305 -15.51 8.47 37.18
CA LEU A 305 -14.60 7.91 38.19
C LEU A 305 -14.96 8.31 39.63
N GLN A 306 -15.56 9.49 39.84
CA GLN A 306 -16.09 9.87 41.14
C GLN A 306 -17.16 8.91 41.63
N LYS A 307 -18.17 8.68 40.78
CA LYS A 307 -19.28 7.79 41.10
C LYS A 307 -18.83 6.34 41.19
N TRP A 308 -17.82 5.94 40.41
CA TRP A 308 -17.18 4.63 40.55
C TRP A 308 -16.51 4.48 41.93
N SER A 309 -15.79 5.51 42.38
CA SER A 309 -15.14 5.52 43.70
C SER A 309 -16.15 5.46 44.85
N GLU A 310 -17.30 6.11 44.69
CA GLU A 310 -18.42 6.14 45.65
C GLU A 310 -19.35 4.91 45.55
N ALA A 311 -19.21 4.08 44.51
CA ALA A 311 -20.12 2.96 44.26
C ALA A 311 -20.03 1.91 45.36
N ALA A 312 -21.18 1.33 45.70
CA ALA A 312 -21.27 0.20 46.63
C ALA A 312 -20.51 -1.02 46.09
N GLU A 313 -19.89 -1.82 46.95
CA GLU A 313 -19.09 -2.99 46.53
C GLU A 313 -19.90 -3.97 45.68
N GLN A 314 -21.19 -4.14 45.98
CA GLN A 314 -22.12 -4.96 45.17
C GLN A 314 -22.20 -4.51 43.70
N ILE A 315 -22.10 -3.21 43.44
CA ILE A 315 -22.06 -2.67 42.07
C ILE A 315 -20.71 -2.99 41.43
N LYS A 316 -19.61 -2.86 42.18
CA LYS A 316 -18.24 -3.15 41.71
C LYS A 316 -18.01 -4.64 41.42
N GLU A 317 -18.64 -5.54 42.17
CA GLU A 317 -18.59 -7.00 41.95
C GLU A 317 -19.44 -7.44 40.75
N SER A 318 -20.33 -6.59 40.24
CA SER A 318 -21.21 -6.93 39.11
C SER A 318 -20.56 -6.77 37.72
N VAL A 319 -19.44 -6.04 37.63
CA VAL A 319 -18.70 -5.82 36.39
C VAL A 319 -17.60 -6.87 36.21
N HIS A 320 -17.10 -7.04 34.99
CA HIS A 320 -16.00 -7.97 34.75
C HIS A 320 -14.73 -7.53 35.49
N GLU A 321 -13.94 -8.49 35.99
CA GLU A 321 -12.70 -8.22 36.75
C GLU A 321 -11.72 -7.33 35.98
N ILE A 322 -11.63 -7.50 34.65
CA ILE A 322 -10.80 -6.66 33.80
C ILE A 322 -11.29 -5.20 33.86
N THR A 323 -12.59 -4.97 33.69
CA THR A 323 -13.21 -3.65 33.79
C THR A 323 -12.99 -3.02 35.17
N LYS A 324 -13.20 -3.80 36.24
CA LYS A 324 -12.96 -3.38 37.63
C LYS A 324 -11.51 -2.88 37.81
N SER A 325 -10.52 -3.69 37.40
CA SER A 325 -9.11 -3.34 37.53
C SER A 325 -8.72 -2.05 36.80
N PHE A 326 -9.29 -1.81 35.60
CA PHE A 326 -9.05 -0.58 34.84
C PHE A 326 -9.64 0.65 35.53
N LEU A 327 -10.88 0.55 36.01
CA LEU A 327 -11.55 1.66 36.70
C LEU A 327 -10.89 1.98 38.05
N ASP A 328 -10.47 0.96 38.80
CA ASP A 328 -9.75 1.14 40.06
C ASP A 328 -8.38 1.81 39.83
N ALA A 329 -7.61 1.36 38.83
CA ALA A 329 -6.34 1.98 38.47
C ALA A 329 -6.53 3.46 38.03
N ALA A 330 -7.53 3.75 37.20
CA ALA A 330 -7.80 5.11 36.74
C ALA A 330 -8.33 6.02 37.87
N ALA A 331 -9.12 5.49 38.81
CA ALA A 331 -9.58 6.22 39.98
C ALA A 331 -8.42 6.60 40.92
N GLU A 332 -7.46 5.69 41.11
CA GLU A 332 -6.24 5.98 41.88
C GLU A 332 -5.32 6.99 41.18
N GLU A 333 -5.19 6.90 39.85
CA GLU A 333 -4.47 7.91 39.06
C GLU A 333 -5.14 9.30 39.19
N ALA A 334 -6.47 9.36 39.08
CA ALA A 334 -7.23 10.61 39.19
C ALA A 334 -7.15 11.25 40.59
N ARG A 335 -6.85 10.48 41.63
CA ARG A 335 -6.64 10.97 43.00
C ARG A 335 -5.23 11.52 43.24
N ASN A 336 -4.27 11.12 42.41
CA ASN A 336 -2.87 11.52 42.50
C ASN A 336 -2.50 12.51 41.37
N PRO A 337 -2.92 13.79 41.44
CA PRO A 337 -2.58 14.77 40.40
C PRO A 337 -1.07 15.04 40.29
N THR A 338 -0.28 14.61 41.29
CA THR A 338 1.18 14.78 41.36
C THR A 338 1.91 13.53 40.84
N SER A 339 1.62 13.09 39.61
CA SER A 339 2.62 12.29 38.89
C SER A 339 3.70 13.27 38.43
N THR A 340 4.65 13.47 39.35
CA THR A 340 5.94 14.11 39.16
C THR A 340 6.40 13.86 37.73
N VAL A 341 6.44 14.92 36.92
CA VAL A 341 7.28 14.97 35.74
C VAL A 341 8.68 14.75 36.28
N VAL A 342 9.10 13.49 36.38
CA VAL A 342 10.49 13.14 36.65
C VAL A 342 11.19 13.74 35.45
N SER A 343 11.78 14.92 35.65
CA SER A 343 12.72 15.50 34.72
C SER A 343 13.68 14.38 34.40
N ILE A 344 13.52 13.77 33.22
CA ILE A 344 14.48 12.80 32.71
C ILE A 344 15.74 13.64 32.59
N LYS A 345 16.58 13.58 33.62
CA LYS A 345 17.95 14.00 33.52
C LYS A 345 18.50 13.07 32.46
N LEU A 346 18.61 13.56 31.24
CA LEU A 346 19.42 12.93 30.21
C LEU A 346 20.85 13.01 30.73
N GLU A 347 21.21 12.02 31.55
CA GLU A 347 22.57 11.79 32.03
C GLU A 347 23.35 11.18 30.86
N GLY A 348 23.71 12.06 29.93
CA GLY A 348 24.35 11.73 28.67
C GLY A 348 24.93 13.00 28.09
N VAL A 349 26.12 13.36 28.59
CA VAL A 349 27.13 14.27 28.03
C VAL A 349 26.69 15.04 26.77
N TYR A 350 25.94 16.14 26.95
CA TYR A 350 25.67 17.11 25.90
C TYR A 350 26.86 18.08 25.76
N GLU A 351 28.00 17.60 25.25
CA GLU A 351 29.14 18.47 24.93
C GLU A 351 28.94 19.32 23.66
N SER A 352 27.78 19.25 22.99
CA SER A 352 27.58 19.94 21.70
C SER A 352 26.81 21.26 21.74
N VAL A 353 26.34 21.74 22.90
CA VAL A 353 25.66 23.06 22.99
C VAL A 353 26.62 24.20 23.38
N TYR A 354 27.90 23.92 23.66
CA TYR A 354 28.85 24.99 24.03
C TYR A 354 29.35 25.86 22.85
N ASN A 355 29.03 25.50 21.61
CA ASN A 355 29.45 26.26 20.42
C ASN A 355 28.34 27.10 19.77
N ALA A 356 27.15 27.20 20.38
CA ALA A 356 26.14 28.14 19.92
C ALA A 356 26.57 29.57 20.27
N ARG A 357 27.25 30.26 19.34
CA ARG A 357 27.52 31.69 19.43
C ARG A 357 26.17 32.41 19.45
N TRP A 358 25.87 33.10 20.54
CA TRP A 358 24.70 33.96 20.64
C TRP A 358 24.88 35.13 19.67
N HIS A 359 23.92 35.33 18.77
CA HIS A 359 23.87 36.50 17.89
C HIS A 359 22.90 37.48 18.54
N HIS A 360 23.43 38.51 19.19
CA HIS A 360 22.63 39.60 19.75
C HIS A 360 22.21 40.51 18.59
N VAL A 361 20.94 40.46 18.20
CA VAL A 361 20.34 41.40 17.25
C VAL A 361 20.11 42.71 18.01
N MET A 362 20.98 43.70 17.78
CA MET A 362 20.71 45.07 18.22
C MET A 362 19.62 45.67 17.33
N GLU A 363 18.61 46.23 17.98
CA GLU A 363 17.48 46.95 17.37
C GLU A 363 17.95 48.04 16.40
N VAL A 364 17.28 48.11 15.26
CA VAL A 364 17.43 49.16 14.27
C VAL A 364 16.80 50.43 14.85
N PRO A 365 17.53 51.55 15.01
CA PRO A 365 16.94 52.79 15.50
C PRO A 365 15.95 53.32 14.47
N ASP A 366 14.70 53.50 14.91
CA ASP A 366 13.64 54.16 14.15
C ASP A 366 14.09 55.56 13.74
N ASP A 367 14.29 55.71 12.44
CA ASP A 367 14.60 56.97 11.76
C ASP A 367 13.38 57.89 11.83
N ASN A 368 13.24 58.55 12.99
CA ASN A 368 12.31 59.66 13.19
C ASN A 368 12.84 60.87 12.42
N GLY A 369 12.57 60.88 11.12
CA GLY A 369 12.68 62.05 10.26
C GLY A 369 11.72 63.14 10.73
N MET A 370 12.20 64.01 11.61
CA MET A 370 11.60 65.29 11.96
C MET A 370 12.52 66.39 11.42
N GLY A 371 12.04 67.16 10.44
CA GLY A 371 12.69 68.39 9.98
C GLY A 371 12.53 68.64 8.49
#